data_AF-A0A840X6F3-F1
#
_entry.id   AF-A0A840X6F3-F1
#
_cell.length_a   1.000
_cell.length_b   1.000
_cell.length_c   1.000
_cell.angle_alpha   90.00
_cell.angle_beta   90.00
_cell.angle_gamma   90.00
#
_symmetry.space_group_name_H-M   'P 1'
#
loop_
_entity.id
_entity.type
_entity.pdbx_description
1 polymer ?
#
loop_
_entity_poly.entity_id
_entity_poly.type
_entity_poly.pdbx_seq_one_letter_code
_entity_poly.pdbx_strand_id
1 'polypeptide(L)'
;MSIRTALQNRLERIENDEKGFTLIELLVVVIIIGILAAIAVPVFLGQQAQAQNSAAISDLATAKVAVVSSLVSDPDGPDAALAGAAPQALTDLGFPGSVEIATGGLNFCLEAVSASGAVFSVGPGAAGPAEVPCP
;
A
#
# COMPACT_ATOMS: atom_id res chain seq x y z
N MET A 1 23.54 33.29 -59.59
CA MET A 1 22.47 32.52 -58.89
C MET A 1 22.12 33.31 -57.64
N SER A 2 20.92 33.88 -57.61
CA SER A 2 20.63 35.13 -56.92
C SER A 2 20.39 34.95 -55.41
N ILE A 3 20.97 35.82 -54.59
CA ILE A 3 20.69 35.99 -53.15
C ILE A 3 19.17 36.16 -52.90
N ARG A 4 18.42 36.66 -53.89
CA ARG A 4 16.95 36.76 -53.85
C ARG A 4 16.27 35.39 -53.68
N THR A 5 16.81 34.33 -54.26
CA THR A 5 16.25 32.98 -54.16
C THR A 5 16.46 32.35 -52.78
N ALA A 6 17.59 32.65 -52.11
CA ALA A 6 17.86 32.18 -50.75
C ALA A 6 16.98 32.88 -49.68
N LEU A 7 16.60 34.14 -49.92
CA LEU A 7 15.69 34.90 -49.06
C LEU A 7 14.23 34.46 -49.24
N GLN A 8 13.80 34.18 -50.47
CA GLN A 8 12.45 33.69 -50.75
C GLN A 8 12.19 32.33 -50.05
N ASN A 9 13.17 31.43 -50.07
CA ASN A 9 13.06 30.11 -49.43
C ASN A 9 13.07 30.17 -47.88
N ARG A 10 13.47 31.30 -47.27
CA ARG A 10 13.37 31.52 -45.82
C ARG A 10 12.02 32.10 -45.40
N LEU A 11 11.41 32.91 -46.27
CA LEU A 11 10.08 33.48 -46.01
C LEU A 11 9.00 32.39 -46.07
N GLU A 12 9.13 31.44 -47.02
CA GLU A 12 8.22 30.30 -47.17
C GLU A 12 8.28 29.31 -45.98
N ARG A 13 9.42 29.26 -45.26
CA ARG A 13 9.55 28.46 -44.04
C ARG A 13 8.86 29.10 -42.83
N ILE A 14 8.87 30.42 -42.72
CA ILE A 14 8.23 31.13 -41.59
C ILE A 14 6.70 31.00 -41.69
N GLU A 15 6.14 31.07 -42.90
CA GLU A 15 4.69 30.98 -43.13
C GLU A 15 4.10 29.58 -42.85
N ASN A 16 4.94 28.53 -42.84
CA ASN A 16 4.51 27.15 -42.62
C ASN A 16 4.84 26.56 -41.23
N ASP A 17 5.71 27.22 -40.44
CA ASP A 17 6.18 26.71 -39.12
C ASP A 17 5.55 27.40 -37.89
N GLU A 18 4.63 28.36 -38.06
CA GLU A 18 3.99 29.07 -36.94
C GLU A 18 2.73 28.38 -36.38
N LYS A 19 2.62 27.05 -36.52
CA LYS A 19 1.56 26.27 -35.86
C LYS A 19 1.93 25.98 -34.39
N GLY A 20 1.96 27.04 -33.58
CA GLY A 20 2.08 26.93 -32.13
C GLY A 20 0.77 26.44 -31.49
N PHE A 21 0.87 25.59 -30.47
CA PHE A 21 -0.25 25.20 -29.62
C PHE A 21 -0.86 26.45 -28.98
N THR A 22 -2.17 26.64 -29.08
CA THR A 22 -2.77 27.86 -28.53
C THR A 22 -2.79 27.81 -27.00
N LEU A 23 -2.57 28.93 -26.32
CA LEU A 23 -2.62 28.98 -24.84
C LEU A 23 -3.98 28.54 -24.30
N ILE A 24 -5.05 28.80 -25.05
CA ILE A 24 -6.41 28.38 -24.70
C ILE A 24 -6.59 26.86 -24.79
N GLU A 25 -5.91 26.20 -25.73
CA GLU A 25 -5.91 24.75 -25.87
C GLU A 25 -5.29 24.07 -24.66
N LEU A 26 -4.13 24.56 -24.21
CA LEU A 26 -3.51 24.05 -22.99
C LEU A 26 -4.35 24.36 -21.75
N LEU A 27 -5.02 25.52 -21.72
CA LEU A 27 -5.87 25.92 -20.60
C LEU A 27 -7.08 24.99 -20.43
N VAL A 28 -7.77 24.64 -21.51
CA VAL A 28 -8.92 23.72 -21.43
C VAL A 28 -8.47 22.32 -21.01
N VAL A 29 -7.33 21.85 -21.49
CA VAL A 29 -6.79 20.53 -21.11
C VAL A 29 -6.49 20.44 -19.63
N VAL A 30 -5.81 21.44 -19.03
CA VAL A 30 -5.51 21.40 -17.59
C VAL A 30 -6.77 21.52 -16.73
N ILE A 31 -7.80 22.23 -17.21
CA ILE A 31 -9.10 22.30 -16.52
C ILE A 31 -9.77 20.92 -16.52
N ILE A 32 -9.81 20.23 -17.66
CA ILE A 32 -10.41 18.89 -17.75
C ILE A 32 -9.64 17.90 -16.86
N ILE A 33 -8.31 17.88 -16.95
CA ILE A 33 -7.47 17.02 -16.09
C ILE A 33 -7.67 17.38 -14.61
N GLY A 34 -7.81 18.66 -14.27
CA GLY A 34 -8.08 19.13 -12.92
C GLY A 34 -9.39 18.59 -12.35
N ILE A 35 -10.47 18.59 -13.13
CA ILE A 35 -11.77 18.02 -12.73
C ILE A 35 -11.66 16.51 -12.53
N LEU A 36 -10.99 15.80 -13.44
CA LEU A 36 -10.79 14.35 -13.33
C LEU A 36 -9.95 14.00 -12.09
N ALA A 37 -8.86 14.74 -11.86
CA ALA A 37 -7.98 14.53 -10.70
C ALA A 37 -8.71 14.77 -9.37
N ALA A 38 -9.57 15.80 -9.30
CA ALA A 38 -10.34 16.10 -8.08
C ALA A 38 -11.24 14.95 -7.63
N ILE A 39 -11.80 14.17 -8.57
CA ILE A 39 -12.62 12.98 -8.26
C ILE A 39 -11.75 11.74 -8.08
N ALA A 40 -10.72 11.57 -8.92
CA ALA A 40 -9.90 10.36 -8.94
C ALA A 40 -9.01 10.22 -7.69
N VAL A 41 -8.44 11.31 -7.19
CA VAL A 41 -7.51 11.29 -6.03
C VAL A 41 -8.16 10.72 -4.77
N PRO A 42 -9.31 11.22 -4.26
CA PRO A 42 -9.90 10.67 -3.04
C PRO A 42 -10.31 9.20 -3.19
N VAL A 43 -10.82 8.80 -4.36
CA VAL A 43 -11.17 7.41 -4.66
C VAL A 43 -9.92 6.52 -4.63
N PHE A 44 -8.84 6.96 -5.27
CA PHE A 44 -7.58 6.21 -5.30
C PHE A 44 -6.99 6.06 -3.89
N LEU A 45 -7.01 7.11 -3.07
CA LEU A 45 -6.53 7.04 -1.68
C LEU A 45 -7.35 6.05 -0.84
N GLY A 46 -8.68 6.03 -1.01
CA GLY A 46 -9.54 5.05 -0.33
C GLY A 46 -9.26 3.60 -0.77
N GLN A 47 -9.07 3.36 -2.07
CA GLN A 47 -8.71 2.04 -2.59
C GLN A 47 -7.33 1.59 -2.11
N GLN A 48 -6.37 2.50 -2.06
CA GLN A 48 -5.04 2.21 -1.53
C GLN A 48 -5.10 1.80 -0.06
N ALA A 49 -5.86 2.52 0.78
CA ALA A 49 -6.07 2.15 2.18
C ALA A 49 -6.75 0.78 2.33
N GLN A 50 -7.76 0.49 1.51
CA GLN A 50 -8.41 -0.83 1.52
C GLN A 50 -7.45 -1.95 1.12
N ALA A 51 -6.62 -1.74 0.09
CA ALA A 51 -5.61 -2.71 -0.33
C ALA A 51 -4.57 -2.97 0.77
N GLN A 52 -4.14 -1.92 1.47
CA GLN A 52 -3.23 -2.04 2.63
C GLN A 52 -3.89 -2.80 3.80
N ASN A 53 -5.19 -2.61 4.04
CA ASN A 53 -5.93 -3.36 5.05
C ASN A 53 -6.04 -4.84 4.67
N SER A 54 -6.36 -5.14 3.41
CA SER A 54 -6.43 -6.51 2.90
C SER A 54 -5.09 -7.23 2.95
N ALA A 55 -3.99 -6.52 2.68
CA ALA A 55 -2.64 -7.07 2.84
C ALA A 55 -2.38 -7.46 4.30
N ALA A 56 -2.59 -6.53 5.25
CA ALA A 56 -2.42 -6.79 6.68
C ALA A 56 -3.27 -7.98 7.18
N ILE A 57 -4.52 -8.11 6.70
CA ILE A 57 -5.41 -9.24 7.00
C ILE A 57 -4.86 -10.57 6.47
N SER A 58 -4.37 -10.60 5.22
CA SER A 58 -3.78 -11.79 4.60
C SER A 58 -2.49 -12.21 5.30
N ASP A 59 -1.68 -11.22 5.67
CA ASP A 59 -0.42 -11.42 6.36
C ASP A 59 -0.70 -12.00 7.76
N LEU A 60 -1.64 -11.46 8.53
CA LEU A 60 -2.06 -12.01 9.82
C LEU A 60 -2.58 -13.45 9.72
N ALA A 61 -3.32 -13.79 8.67
CA ALA A 61 -3.79 -15.15 8.45
C ALA A 61 -2.62 -16.13 8.25
N THR A 62 -1.59 -15.71 7.52
CA THR A 62 -0.34 -16.47 7.33
C THR A 62 0.43 -16.60 8.64
N ALA A 63 0.57 -15.51 9.40
CA ALA A 63 1.22 -15.49 10.71
C ALA A 63 0.55 -16.46 11.70
N LYS A 64 -0.79 -16.47 11.73
CA LYS A 64 -1.57 -17.37 12.58
C LYS A 64 -1.23 -18.83 12.27
N VAL A 65 -1.12 -19.22 11.01
CA VAL A 65 -0.77 -20.59 10.62
C VAL A 65 0.63 -20.95 11.11
N ALA A 66 1.59 -20.04 10.96
CA ALA A 66 2.97 -20.26 11.43
C ALA A 66 3.04 -20.44 12.95
N VAL A 67 2.34 -19.59 13.71
CA VAL A 67 2.27 -19.65 15.18
C VAL A 67 1.56 -20.93 15.63
N VAL A 68 0.40 -21.26 15.05
CA VAL A 68 -0.30 -22.51 15.41
C VAL A 68 0.55 -23.75 15.09
N SER A 69 1.30 -23.74 13.98
CA SER A 69 2.20 -24.83 13.61
C SER A 69 3.35 -25.02 14.61
N SER A 70 3.90 -23.93 15.16
CA SER A 70 4.94 -24.03 16.19
C SER A 70 4.38 -24.53 17.52
N LEU A 71 3.19 -24.06 17.92
CA LEU A 71 2.51 -24.53 19.14
C LEU A 71 2.11 -26.02 19.10
N VAL A 72 1.85 -26.58 17.92
CA VAL A 72 1.59 -28.03 17.78
C VAL A 72 2.87 -28.85 17.99
N SER A 73 4.02 -28.30 17.62
CA SER A 73 5.31 -29.00 17.74
C SER A 73 5.91 -28.89 19.15
N ASP A 74 5.59 -27.81 19.87
CA ASP A 74 6.00 -27.58 21.25
C ASP A 74 4.79 -27.16 22.12
N PRO A 75 4.11 -28.12 22.78
CA PRO A 75 2.84 -27.91 23.46
C PRO A 75 2.96 -27.21 24.82
N ASP A 76 4.17 -27.08 25.39
CA ASP A 76 4.43 -26.35 26.63
C ASP A 76 4.43 -24.81 26.42
N GLY A 77 4.14 -24.40 25.19
CA GLY A 77 3.96 -23.03 24.78
C GLY A 77 5.22 -22.47 24.14
N PRO A 78 5.09 -21.46 23.27
CA PRO A 78 6.23 -20.71 22.82
C PRO A 78 6.85 -20.09 24.08
N ASP A 79 8.05 -20.53 24.43
CA ASP A 79 8.79 -20.05 25.58
C ASP A 79 8.84 -18.51 25.60
N ALA A 80 9.11 -17.91 26.76
CA ALA A 80 9.29 -16.46 26.86
C ALA A 80 10.34 -15.90 25.88
N ALA A 81 11.15 -16.76 25.23
CA ALA A 81 12.02 -16.38 24.13
C ALA A 81 11.23 -16.00 22.87
N LEU A 82 10.10 -16.63 22.56
CA LEU A 82 9.17 -16.19 21.52
C LEU A 82 8.33 -14.97 21.95
N ALA A 83 8.08 -14.68 23.22
CA ALA A 83 7.45 -13.40 23.58
C ALA A 83 8.37 -12.19 23.25
N GLY A 84 9.70 -12.37 23.33
CA GLY A 84 10.70 -11.38 22.93
C GLY A 84 11.20 -11.51 21.47
N ALA A 85 11.15 -12.71 20.89
CA ALA A 85 11.59 -13.00 19.53
C ALA A 85 10.45 -13.07 18.51
N ALA A 86 9.19 -13.25 18.90
CA ALA A 86 8.03 -13.17 18.01
C ALA A 86 7.96 -11.82 17.31
N PRO A 87 8.11 -10.65 17.96
CA PRO A 87 8.13 -9.40 17.21
C PRO A 87 9.25 -9.36 16.16
N GLN A 88 10.43 -9.93 16.44
CA GLN A 88 11.56 -9.99 15.50
C GLN A 88 11.36 -11.00 14.37
N ALA A 89 11.00 -12.25 14.69
CA ALA A 89 10.69 -13.31 13.73
C ALA A 89 9.50 -12.95 12.85
N LEU A 90 8.56 -12.17 13.38
CA LEU A 90 7.43 -11.68 12.64
C LEU A 90 7.81 -10.47 11.78
N THR A 91 8.62 -9.54 12.27
CA THR A 91 9.20 -8.51 11.38
C THR A 91 10.05 -9.09 10.26
N ASP A 92 10.75 -10.21 10.49
CA ASP A 92 11.57 -10.92 9.49
C ASP A 92 10.70 -11.67 8.46
N LEU A 93 9.48 -12.04 8.85
CA LEU A 93 8.42 -12.53 7.97
C LEU A 93 7.58 -11.39 7.35
N GLY A 94 7.91 -10.13 7.63
CA GLY A 94 7.28 -8.95 7.02
C GLY A 94 6.07 -8.38 7.77
N PHE A 95 5.87 -8.71 9.06
CA PHE A 95 4.75 -8.23 9.86
C PHE A 95 5.12 -6.93 10.64
N PRO A 96 4.60 -5.75 10.28
CA PRO A 96 4.61 -4.58 11.14
C PRO A 96 3.50 -4.74 12.21
N GLY A 97 3.82 -5.42 13.31
CA GLY A 97 2.83 -5.75 14.34
C GLY A 97 3.42 -6.44 15.56
N SER A 98 2.72 -6.35 16.70
CA SER A 98 3.11 -6.97 17.97
C SER A 98 2.39 -8.31 18.17
N VAL A 99 3.01 -9.20 18.93
CA VAL A 99 2.41 -10.47 19.33
C VAL A 99 2.41 -10.60 20.82
N GLU A 100 1.24 -10.88 21.35
CA GLU A 100 1.02 -11.11 22.76
C GLU A 100 0.63 -12.57 22.96
N ILE A 101 1.48 -13.32 23.65
CA ILE A 101 1.25 -14.72 23.97
C ILE A 101 0.80 -14.75 25.42
N ALA A 102 -0.45 -15.15 25.67
CA ALA A 102 -0.95 -15.30 27.03
C ALA A 102 -0.33 -16.55 27.65
N THR A 103 0.53 -16.36 28.66
CA THR A 103 1.18 -17.46 29.37
C THR A 103 0.14 -18.33 30.07
N GLY A 104 0.09 -19.62 29.73
CA GLY A 104 -0.78 -20.61 30.39
C GLY A 104 -1.56 -21.57 29.48
N GLY A 105 -1.27 -21.65 28.18
CA GLY A 105 -1.90 -22.62 27.26
C GLY A 105 -1.82 -22.21 25.78
N LEU A 106 -2.72 -22.73 24.93
CA LEU A 106 -2.82 -22.43 23.48
C LEU A 106 -3.37 -21.01 23.17
N ASN A 107 -3.27 -20.06 24.10
CA ASN A 107 -3.84 -18.73 23.96
C ASN A 107 -2.80 -17.72 23.44
N PHE A 108 -3.06 -17.15 22.27
CA PHE A 108 -2.21 -16.13 21.64
C PHE A 108 -3.07 -15.02 21.02
N CYS A 109 -2.50 -13.84 20.86
CA CYS A 109 -3.10 -12.76 20.09
C CYS A 109 -2.01 -12.15 19.20
N LEU A 110 -2.24 -12.17 17.89
CA LEU A 110 -1.36 -11.49 16.94
C LEU A 110 -2.02 -10.19 16.52
N GLU A 111 -1.29 -9.09 16.58
CA GLU A 111 -1.74 -7.78 16.12
C GLU A 111 -0.90 -7.34 14.93
N ALA A 112 -1.53 -6.76 13.91
CA ALA A 112 -0.85 -6.07 12.83
C ALA A 112 -1.48 -4.70 12.62
N VAL A 113 -0.62 -3.72 12.34
CA VAL A 113 -1.04 -2.36 12.01
C VAL A 113 -0.85 -2.17 10.52
N SER A 114 -1.96 -1.92 9.81
CA SER A 114 -1.90 -1.55 8.41
C SER A 114 -1.22 -0.19 8.24
N ALA A 115 -0.59 0.06 7.08
CA ALA A 115 -0.03 1.36 6.75
C ALA A 115 -1.09 2.49 6.69
N SER A 116 -2.37 2.14 6.64
CA SER A 116 -3.51 3.05 6.78
C SER A 116 -3.76 3.52 8.22
N GLY A 117 -3.14 2.86 9.22
CA GLY A 117 -3.36 3.07 10.66
C GLY A 117 -4.41 2.15 11.28
N ALA A 118 -5.07 1.28 10.50
CA ALA A 118 -6.02 0.30 11.03
C ALA A 118 -5.31 -0.84 11.77
N VAL A 119 -5.85 -1.24 12.92
CA VAL A 119 -5.30 -2.31 13.76
C VAL A 119 -6.16 -3.56 13.62
N PHE A 120 -5.51 -4.67 13.28
CA PHE A 120 -6.17 -5.97 13.14
C PHE A 120 -5.55 -6.95 14.11
N SER A 121 -6.38 -7.77 14.75
CA SER A 121 -5.93 -8.85 15.62
C SER A 121 -6.48 -10.21 15.21
N VAL A 122 -5.75 -11.28 15.55
CA VAL A 122 -6.21 -12.65 15.38
C VAL A 122 -5.76 -13.53 16.55
N GLY A 123 -6.71 -14.28 17.12
CA GLY A 123 -6.49 -15.19 18.24
C GLY A 123 -6.75 -16.66 17.93
N PRO A 124 -6.59 -17.56 18.92
CA PRO A 124 -6.87 -18.98 18.78
C PRO A 124 -8.35 -19.21 18.45
N GLY A 125 -8.62 -20.02 17.43
CA GLY A 125 -10.00 -20.36 17.03
C GLY A 125 -10.77 -19.28 16.26
N ALA A 126 -10.21 -18.08 16.06
CA ALA A 126 -10.86 -17.05 15.25
C ALA A 126 -10.97 -17.48 13.77
N ALA A 127 -12.15 -17.31 13.15
CA ALA A 127 -12.35 -17.65 11.72
C ALA A 127 -11.56 -16.72 10.77
N GLY A 128 -11.14 -15.55 11.26
CA GLY A 128 -10.31 -14.57 10.54
C GLY A 128 -9.87 -13.44 11.47
N PRO A 129 -9.03 -12.51 10.98
CA PRO A 129 -8.63 -11.33 11.73
C PRO A 129 -9.81 -10.36 11.92
N ALA A 130 -9.86 -9.73 13.08
CA ALA A 130 -10.87 -8.75 13.47
C ALA A 130 -10.22 -7.37 13.68
N GLU A 131 -10.97 -6.30 13.42
CA GLU A 131 -10.50 -4.91 13.61
C GLU A 131 -10.72 -4.47 15.07
N VAL A 132 -10.09 -5.19 16.00
CA VAL A 132 -10.13 -4.92 17.44
C VAL A 132 -8.72 -5.15 17.98
N PRO A 133 -8.17 -4.26 18.81
CA PRO A 133 -6.85 -4.48 19.42
C PRO A 133 -6.85 -5.72 20.31
N CYS A 134 -5.67 -6.33 20.49
CA CYS A 134 -5.50 -7.43 21.43
C CYS A 134 -5.83 -6.97 22.87
N PRO A 135 -6.51 -7.80 23.69
CA PRO A 135 -6.88 -7.47 25.07
C PRO A 135 -5.73 -7.64 26.07
#